data_AF-A0A9X2A2V0-F1
#
_entry.id   AF-A0A9X2A2V0-F1
#
_cell.length_a   1.000
_cell.length_b   1.000
_cell.length_c   1.000
_cell.angle_alpha   90.00
_cell.angle_beta   90.00
_cell.angle_gamma   90.00
#
_symmetry.space_group_name_H-M   'P 1'
#
loop_
_entity.id
_entity.type
_entity.pdbx_description
1 polymer ?
#
loop_
_entity_poly.entity_id
_entity_poly.type
_entity_poly.pdbx_seq_one_letter_code
_entity_poly.pdbx_strand_id
1 'polypeptide(L)'
;MKRVSLTLSAAAIVAMTLAGCATHVKSLPLQSATSLNTANAAENSGAGSSVAIYFGAQPHAPLTRDIGAASHSVRIARSSDGPEASCDKALAAALDKLRADARQKGANAVINVTTRFHTTETDSTTTYTCGVSPSAAAIAVKGELVVLQGH
;
A
#
# COMPACT_ATOMS: atom_id res chain seq x y z
N MET A 1 50.94 8.26 53.19
CA MET A 1 49.76 7.54 53.71
C MET A 1 48.62 8.54 53.90
N LYS A 2 47.36 8.14 53.61
CA LYS A 2 46.07 8.88 53.79
C LYS A 2 45.83 10.04 52.79
N ARG A 3 44.69 10.20 52.08
CA ARG A 3 43.43 9.45 51.88
C ARG A 3 42.93 9.79 50.46
N VAL A 4 42.65 8.78 49.63
CA VAL A 4 41.88 8.96 48.38
C VAL A 4 40.42 8.77 48.75
N SER A 5 39.63 9.85 48.72
CA SER A 5 38.19 9.80 48.96
C SER A 5 37.48 9.50 47.64
N LEU A 6 36.79 8.36 47.63
CA LEU A 6 35.85 7.89 46.61
C LEU A 6 34.91 9.01 46.10
N THR A 7 34.98 9.32 44.82
CA THR A 7 33.83 9.78 44.04
C THR A 7 33.43 8.66 43.10
N LEU A 8 32.66 7.70 43.61
CA LEU A 8 32.15 6.57 42.85
C LEU A 8 30.69 6.82 42.48
N SER A 9 30.44 6.91 41.17
CA SER A 9 29.25 6.39 40.49
C SER A 9 27.90 7.08 40.70
N ALA A 10 27.55 8.01 39.80
CA ALA A 10 26.15 8.28 39.46
C ALA A 10 26.02 8.93 38.06
N ALA A 11 26.37 8.22 36.98
CA ALA A 11 26.01 8.65 35.62
C ALA A 11 26.09 7.48 34.62
N ALA A 12 25.14 6.56 34.62
CA ALA A 12 25.09 5.52 33.56
C ALA A 12 23.73 4.83 33.39
N ILE A 13 22.59 5.52 33.34
CA ILE A 13 21.34 4.87 32.85
C ILE A 13 20.42 5.87 32.12
N VAL A 14 20.74 6.26 30.88
CA VAL A 14 19.71 6.72 29.92
C VAL A 14 20.17 6.33 28.50
N ALA A 15 19.98 5.08 28.10
CA ALA A 15 20.23 4.67 26.70
C ALA A 15 19.30 3.55 26.19
N MET A 16 18.07 3.43 26.70
CA MET A 16 17.21 2.26 26.40
C MET A 16 15.87 2.53 25.67
N THR A 17 15.58 3.70 25.10
CA THR A 17 14.23 3.95 24.53
C THR A 17 14.14 4.24 23.02
N LEU A 18 15.17 4.03 22.22
CA LEU A 18 15.10 4.33 20.77
C LEU A 18 14.51 3.20 19.89
N ALA A 19 14.09 2.05 20.44
CA ALA A 19 13.66 0.90 19.63
C ALA A 19 12.24 1.00 19.02
N GLY A 20 11.52 2.10 19.21
CA GLY A 20 10.09 2.18 18.90
C GLY A 20 9.67 2.89 17.61
N CYS A 21 10.59 3.54 16.86
CA CYS A 21 10.19 4.42 15.75
C CYS A 21 10.38 3.84 14.34
N ALA A 22 10.81 2.57 14.23
CA ALA A 22 11.11 1.98 12.94
C ALA A 22 9.83 1.75 12.11
N THR A 23 9.96 1.92 10.79
CA THR A 23 8.95 1.46 9.85
C THR A 23 9.30 0.04 9.42
N HIS A 24 8.34 -0.87 9.51
CA HIS A 24 8.47 -2.25 9.10
C HIS A 24 7.86 -2.44 7.72
N VAL A 25 8.60 -3.09 6.83
CA VAL A 25 8.07 -3.55 5.53
C VAL A 25 7.35 -4.87 5.76
N LYS A 26 6.07 -4.94 5.38
CA LYS A 26 5.24 -6.13 5.46
C LYS A 26 4.84 -6.58 4.07
N SER A 27 4.82 -7.90 3.87
CA SER A 27 4.16 -8.56 2.75
C SER A 27 2.86 -9.18 3.25
N LEU A 28 1.74 -8.79 2.66
CA LEU A 28 0.39 -9.13 3.11
C LEU A 28 -0.43 -9.76 1.98
N PRO A 29 -1.41 -10.64 2.27
CA PRO A 29 -2.26 -11.24 1.24
C PRO A 29 -3.18 -10.20 0.60
N LEU A 30 -3.38 -10.26 -0.72
CA LEU A 30 -4.25 -9.32 -1.44
C LEU A 30 -5.74 -9.49 -1.12
N GLN A 31 -6.17 -10.72 -0.79
CA GLN A 31 -7.57 -11.07 -0.58
C GLN A 31 -8.23 -10.31 0.59
N SER A 32 -7.45 -9.93 1.61
CA SER A 32 -7.94 -9.11 2.72
C SER A 32 -8.24 -7.67 2.28
N ALA A 33 -7.43 -7.12 1.38
CA ALA A 33 -7.55 -5.73 0.93
C ALA A 33 -8.53 -5.53 -0.23
N THR A 34 -8.60 -6.49 -1.17
CA THR A 34 -9.47 -6.38 -2.36
C THR A 34 -10.94 -6.61 -2.02
N SER A 35 -11.26 -7.46 -1.05
CA SER A 35 -12.65 -7.66 -0.58
C SER A 35 -13.27 -6.37 -0.02
N LEU A 36 -12.47 -5.54 0.65
CA LEU A 36 -12.86 -4.21 1.14
C LEU A 36 -13.06 -3.19 0.01
N ASN A 37 -12.39 -3.41 -1.12
CA ASN A 37 -12.41 -2.51 -2.27
C ASN A 37 -13.53 -2.84 -3.26
N THR A 38 -13.88 -4.13 -3.40
CA THR A 38 -15.06 -4.57 -4.17
C THR A 38 -16.37 -4.05 -3.56
N ALA A 39 -16.46 -3.97 -2.23
CA ALA A 39 -17.61 -3.34 -1.56
C ALA A 39 -17.74 -1.85 -1.95
N ASN A 40 -16.65 -1.09 -1.95
CA ASN A 40 -16.66 0.34 -2.33
C ASN A 40 -16.87 0.58 -3.83
N ALA A 41 -16.42 -0.33 -4.70
CA ALA A 41 -16.66 -0.26 -6.14
C ALA A 41 -18.12 -0.57 -6.52
N ALA A 42 -18.79 -1.44 -5.75
CA ALA A 42 -20.19 -1.81 -5.94
C ALA A 42 -21.16 -0.76 -5.38
N GLU A 43 -20.84 -0.11 -4.26
CA GLU A 43 -21.77 0.82 -3.60
C GLU A 43 -21.87 2.21 -4.24
N ASN A 44 -20.89 2.63 -5.06
CA ASN A 44 -20.90 3.92 -5.75
C ASN A 44 -21.13 3.83 -7.27
N SER A 45 -21.45 2.66 -7.80
CA SER A 45 -21.64 2.46 -9.23
C SER A 45 -23.09 2.06 -9.52
N GLY A 46 -23.92 3.06 -9.85
CA GLY A 46 -25.00 2.80 -10.79
C GLY A 46 -24.41 2.06 -11.99
N ALA A 47 -25.03 0.96 -12.38
CA ALA A 47 -24.54 0.01 -13.38
C ALA A 47 -23.94 0.74 -14.62
N GLY A 48 -22.60 0.67 -14.79
CA GLY A 48 -21.98 1.17 -16.03
C GLY A 48 -20.50 1.57 -16.07
N SER A 49 -19.73 1.67 -14.97
CA SER A 49 -18.31 2.11 -15.08
C SER A 49 -17.40 1.72 -13.89
N SER A 50 -17.40 0.45 -13.48
CA SER A 50 -16.35 -0.04 -12.58
C SER A 50 -15.05 -0.22 -13.37
N VAL A 51 -13.96 0.43 -12.95
CA VAL A 51 -12.63 0.15 -13.52
C VAL A 51 -12.07 -1.11 -12.86
N ALA A 52 -11.78 -2.12 -13.67
CA ALA A 52 -11.17 -3.37 -13.19
C ALA A 52 -9.69 -3.16 -12.80
N ILE A 53 -9.22 -3.89 -11.80
CA ILE A 53 -7.82 -3.86 -11.34
C ILE A 53 -7.27 -5.28 -11.43
N TYR A 54 -6.15 -5.45 -12.13
CA TYR A 54 -5.44 -6.71 -12.26
C TYR A 54 -4.01 -6.56 -11.72
N PHE A 55 -3.70 -7.32 -10.69
CA PHE A 55 -2.39 -7.34 -10.02
C PHE A 55 -1.41 -8.26 -10.74
N GLY A 56 -0.19 -7.77 -10.91
CA GLY A 56 0.87 -8.48 -11.64
C GLY A 56 0.37 -9.11 -12.93
N ALA A 57 0.77 -10.36 -13.18
CA ALA A 57 0.36 -11.15 -14.34
C ALA A 57 -1.02 -11.82 -14.20
N GLN A 58 -1.98 -11.22 -13.47
CA GLN A 58 -3.35 -11.74 -13.41
C GLN A 58 -3.97 -11.79 -14.82
N PRO A 59 -4.64 -12.90 -15.20
CA PRO A 59 -5.26 -13.00 -16.51
C PRO A 59 -6.40 -12.00 -16.67
N HIS A 60 -6.48 -11.38 -17.85
CA HIS A 60 -7.50 -10.40 -18.20
C HIS A 60 -7.89 -10.55 -19.68
N ALA A 61 -8.99 -9.92 -20.09
CA ALA A 61 -9.42 -9.93 -21.48
C ALA A 61 -8.39 -9.27 -22.41
N PRO A 62 -8.41 -9.54 -23.73
CA PRO A 62 -7.47 -8.96 -24.67
C PRO A 62 -7.47 -7.42 -24.66
N LEU A 63 -6.28 -6.85 -24.86
CA LEU A 63 -6.08 -5.41 -24.91
C LEU A 63 -6.64 -4.83 -26.22
N THR A 64 -7.44 -3.77 -26.10
CA THR A 64 -7.91 -2.96 -27.25
C THR A 64 -7.05 -1.72 -27.43
N ARG A 65 -6.73 -1.03 -26.34
CA ARG A 65 -5.94 0.21 -26.35
C ARG A 65 -5.13 0.35 -25.08
N ASP A 66 -3.86 0.70 -25.25
CA ASP A 66 -2.99 1.17 -24.17
C ASP A 66 -3.13 2.70 -24.02
N ILE A 67 -3.33 3.17 -22.79
CA ILE A 67 -3.44 4.59 -22.44
C ILE A 67 -2.17 5.08 -21.72
N GLY A 68 -1.36 4.16 -21.19
CA GLY A 68 -0.11 4.44 -20.49
C GLY A 68 -0.17 4.21 -18.98
N ALA A 69 0.96 4.42 -18.31
CA ALA A 69 1.10 4.09 -16.90
C ALA A 69 0.55 5.18 -15.96
N ALA A 70 0.17 4.75 -14.76
CA ALA A 70 -0.15 5.60 -13.62
C ALA A 70 0.50 5.06 -12.33
N SER A 71 0.82 5.95 -11.41
CA SER A 71 1.38 5.58 -10.11
C SER A 71 0.96 6.55 -9.02
N HIS A 72 0.69 6.01 -7.83
CA HIS A 72 0.27 6.78 -6.66
C HIS A 72 1.00 6.29 -5.43
N SER A 73 1.43 7.21 -4.58
CA SER A 73 1.89 6.90 -3.22
C SER A 73 0.86 7.40 -2.22
N VAL A 74 0.44 6.52 -1.31
CA VAL A 74 -0.52 6.82 -0.27
C VAL A 74 0.12 6.57 1.08
N ARG A 75 -0.08 7.53 1.99
CA ARG A 75 0.25 7.41 3.40
C ARG A 75 -0.97 7.81 4.21
N ILE A 76 -1.39 6.93 5.13
CA ILE A 76 -2.51 7.19 6.03
C ILE A 76 -2.05 7.14 7.49
N ALA A 77 -2.83 7.74 8.38
CA ALA A 77 -2.64 7.58 9.82
C ALA A 77 -2.88 6.13 10.24
N ARG A 78 -2.16 5.69 11.27
CA ARG A 78 -2.32 4.37 11.87
C ARG A 78 -3.75 4.21 12.42
N SER A 79 -4.47 3.18 11.97
CA SER A 79 -5.77 2.83 12.56
C SER A 79 -5.60 2.06 13.87
N SER A 80 -6.57 2.19 14.76
CA SER A 80 -6.72 1.37 15.98
C SER A 80 -6.82 -0.12 15.69
N ASP A 81 -7.29 -0.48 14.49
CA ASP A 81 -7.60 -1.86 14.07
C ASP A 81 -6.35 -2.72 13.76
N GLY A 82 -5.14 -2.22 14.02
CA GLY A 82 -3.90 -2.98 13.83
C GLY A 82 -3.22 -2.77 12.47
N PRO A 83 -1.97 -3.27 12.32
CA PRO A 83 -1.05 -2.90 11.24
C PRO A 83 -1.50 -3.36 9.87
N GLU A 84 -2.00 -4.60 9.77
CA GLU A 84 -2.55 -5.10 8.52
C GLU A 84 -3.74 -4.26 8.05
N ALA A 85 -4.68 -3.93 8.94
CA ALA A 85 -5.85 -3.12 8.60
C ALA A 85 -5.48 -1.72 8.10
N SER A 86 -4.42 -1.11 8.65
CA SER A 86 -3.91 0.17 8.11
C SER A 86 -3.30 0.01 6.72
N CYS A 87 -2.59 -1.08 6.46
CA CYS A 87 -2.05 -1.38 5.13
C CYS A 87 -3.16 -1.65 4.11
N ASP A 88 -4.21 -2.39 4.49
CA ASP A 88 -5.35 -2.66 3.63
C ASP A 88 -6.08 -1.37 3.25
N LYS A 89 -6.30 -0.46 4.22
CA LYS A 89 -6.88 0.88 3.97
C LYS A 89 -5.99 1.74 3.05
N ALA A 90 -4.66 1.69 3.26
CA ALA A 90 -3.72 2.43 2.42
C ALA A 90 -3.72 1.91 0.98
N LEU A 91 -3.72 0.59 0.80
CA LEU A 91 -3.83 -0.04 -0.51
C LEU A 91 -5.16 0.32 -1.18
N ALA A 92 -6.28 0.24 -0.46
CA ALA A 92 -7.58 0.58 -1.01
C ALA A 92 -7.63 2.02 -1.56
N ALA A 93 -7.19 2.98 -0.76
CA ALA A 93 -7.12 4.39 -1.15
C ALA A 93 -6.13 4.69 -2.28
N ALA A 94 -5.14 3.82 -2.51
CA ALA A 94 -4.20 3.91 -3.62
C ALA A 94 -4.81 3.36 -4.92
N LEU A 95 -5.52 2.23 -4.84
CA LEU A 95 -6.25 1.67 -5.98
C LEU A 95 -7.37 2.59 -6.44
N ASP A 96 -8.05 3.29 -5.53
CA ASP A 96 -9.08 4.26 -5.91
C ASP A 96 -8.52 5.42 -6.74
N LYS A 97 -7.28 5.85 -6.46
CA LYS A 97 -6.60 6.85 -7.29
C LYS A 97 -6.26 6.31 -8.68
N LEU A 98 -5.80 5.06 -8.78
CA LEU A 98 -5.60 4.41 -10.08
C LEU A 98 -6.91 4.31 -10.87
N ARG A 99 -8.03 3.97 -10.22
CA ARG A 99 -9.35 3.95 -10.86
C ARG A 99 -9.80 5.35 -11.30
N ALA A 100 -9.52 6.38 -10.50
CA ALA A 100 -9.82 7.75 -10.87
C ALA A 100 -9.03 8.18 -12.13
N ASP A 101 -7.73 7.91 -12.18
CA ASP A 101 -6.88 8.17 -13.36
C ASP A 101 -7.38 7.41 -14.59
N ALA A 102 -7.75 6.13 -14.41
CA ALA A 102 -8.31 5.30 -15.46
C ALA A 102 -9.58 5.92 -16.04
N ARG A 103 -10.55 6.28 -15.18
CA ARG A 103 -11.80 6.94 -15.58
C ARG A 103 -11.52 8.25 -16.31
N GLN A 104 -10.64 9.09 -15.76
CA GLN A 104 -10.31 10.39 -16.34
C GLN A 104 -9.70 10.26 -17.75
N LYS A 105 -8.92 9.21 -18.00
CA LYS A 105 -8.25 8.98 -19.29
C LYS A 105 -9.01 8.01 -20.21
N GLY A 106 -10.23 7.61 -19.85
CA GLY A 106 -11.07 6.73 -20.66
C GLY A 106 -10.56 5.28 -20.74
N ALA A 107 -9.90 4.80 -19.69
CA ALA A 107 -9.56 3.40 -19.47
C ALA A 107 -10.69 2.69 -18.70
N ASN A 108 -10.89 1.39 -18.97
CA ASN A 108 -11.83 0.55 -18.24
C ASN A 108 -11.13 -0.45 -17.30
N ALA A 109 -9.79 -0.56 -17.37
CA ALA A 109 -9.01 -1.39 -16.47
C ALA A 109 -7.63 -0.78 -16.17
N VAL A 110 -7.05 -1.24 -15.07
CA VAL A 110 -5.63 -1.08 -14.76
C VAL A 110 -5.01 -2.46 -14.61
N ILE A 111 -4.02 -2.77 -15.44
CA ILE A 111 -3.32 -4.06 -15.46
C ILE A 111 -1.90 -3.91 -14.93
N ASN A 112 -1.21 -5.04 -14.75
CA ASN A 112 0.18 -5.09 -14.30
C ASN A 112 0.39 -4.29 -13.00
N VAL A 113 -0.59 -4.33 -12.09
CA VAL A 113 -0.52 -3.55 -10.86
C VAL A 113 0.53 -4.12 -9.94
N THR A 114 1.55 -3.32 -9.62
CA THR A 114 2.58 -3.64 -8.63
C THR A 114 2.46 -2.74 -7.41
N THR A 115 2.96 -3.22 -6.27
CA THR A 115 2.98 -2.48 -5.01
C THR A 115 4.41 -2.32 -4.52
N ARG A 116 4.67 -1.23 -3.79
CA ARG A 116 6.02 -0.85 -3.38
C ARG A 116 6.00 -0.15 -2.04
N PHE A 117 7.03 -0.39 -1.25
CA PHE A 117 7.43 0.51 -0.17
C PHE A 117 8.95 0.71 -0.21
N HIS A 118 9.39 1.97 -0.37
CA HIS A 118 10.77 2.31 -0.72
C HIS A 118 11.30 1.45 -1.89
N THR A 119 12.34 0.65 -1.69
CA THR A 119 12.96 -0.17 -2.73
C THR A 119 12.37 -1.58 -2.81
N THR A 120 11.48 -1.95 -1.89
CA THR A 120 10.82 -3.25 -1.89
C THR A 120 9.57 -3.19 -2.77
N GLU A 121 9.67 -3.74 -3.98
CA GLU A 121 8.56 -3.91 -4.91
C GLU A 121 7.99 -5.33 -4.83
N THR A 122 6.70 -5.45 -5.10
CA THR A 122 5.98 -6.71 -5.20
C THR A 122 5.13 -6.68 -6.45
N ASP A 123 5.52 -7.53 -7.39
CA ASP A 123 4.75 -7.95 -8.55
C ASP A 123 4.20 -9.34 -8.24
N SER A 124 2.94 -9.39 -7.81
CA SER A 124 2.32 -10.63 -7.32
C SER A 124 0.81 -10.56 -7.52
N THR A 125 0.23 -11.72 -7.81
CA THR A 125 -1.22 -11.90 -7.96
C THR A 125 -1.92 -12.22 -6.64
N THR A 126 -1.15 -12.48 -5.57
CA THR A 126 -1.67 -12.94 -4.26
C THR A 126 -1.21 -12.12 -3.07
N THR A 127 -0.17 -11.30 -3.21
CA THR A 127 0.44 -10.54 -2.10
C THR A 127 0.78 -9.11 -2.48
N TYR A 128 0.94 -8.24 -1.48
CA TYR A 128 1.35 -6.85 -1.67
C TYR A 128 2.29 -6.38 -0.57
N THR A 129 3.12 -5.38 -0.88
CA THR A 129 4.05 -4.76 0.07
C THR A 129 3.47 -3.47 0.65
N CYS A 130 3.64 -3.28 1.96
CA CYS A 130 3.28 -2.05 2.68
C CYS A 130 4.32 -1.72 3.76
N GLY A 131 4.60 -0.45 3.97
CA GLY A 131 5.37 0.03 5.12
C GLY A 131 4.46 0.45 6.25
N VAL A 132 4.71 -0.02 7.47
CA VAL A 132 3.93 0.35 8.67
C VAL A 132 4.85 0.79 9.80
N SER A 133 4.52 1.93 10.41
CA SER A 133 5.20 2.48 11.58
C SER A 133 4.19 2.59 12.74
N PRO A 134 4.60 3.06 13.93
CA PRO A 134 3.64 3.33 15.01
C PRO A 134 2.58 4.38 14.64
N SER A 135 2.87 5.29 13.70
CA SER A 135 2.01 6.44 13.39
C SER A 135 1.35 6.38 12.01
N ALA A 136 1.79 5.50 11.11
CA ALA A 136 1.26 5.45 9.75
C ALA A 136 1.38 4.08 9.08
N ALA A 137 0.61 3.92 8.00
CA ALA A 137 0.87 2.94 6.96
C ALA A 137 1.07 3.66 5.61
N ALA A 138 1.95 3.14 4.77
CA ALA A 138 2.31 3.73 3.50
C ALA A 138 2.57 2.68 2.41
N ILE A 139 2.14 2.99 1.20
CA ILE A 139 2.27 2.11 0.03
C ILE A 139 2.35 2.97 -1.24
N ALA A 140 3.12 2.52 -2.21
CA ALA A 140 3.08 3.00 -3.58
C ALA A 140 2.47 1.91 -4.47
N VAL A 141 1.62 2.32 -5.41
CA VAL A 141 1.06 1.45 -6.45
C VAL A 141 1.45 1.99 -7.82
N LYS A 142 1.62 1.11 -8.79
CA LYS A 142 1.87 1.43 -10.20
C LYS A 142 1.08 0.45 -11.05
N GLY A 143 0.55 0.90 -12.18
CA GLY A 143 -0.10 0.02 -13.14
C GLY A 143 -0.28 0.70 -14.49
N GLU A 144 -0.75 -0.07 -15.46
CA GLU A 144 -1.00 0.37 -16.84
C GLU A 144 -2.49 0.56 -17.06
N LEU A 145 -2.86 1.77 -17.48
CA LEU A 145 -4.25 2.12 -17.77
C LEU A 145 -4.58 1.63 -19.17
N VAL A 146 -5.64 0.85 -19.29
CA VAL A 146 -5.95 0.16 -20.54
C VAL A 146 -7.46 0.10 -20.83
N VAL A 147 -7.77 -0.11 -22.10
CA VAL A 147 -9.10 -0.54 -22.54
C VAL A 147 -9.03 -2.01 -22.92
N LEU A 148 -9.73 -2.86 -22.19
CA LEU A 148 -9.89 -4.28 -22.49
C LEU A 148 -11.15 -4.53 -23.34
N GLN A 149 -11.12 -5.57 -24.15
CA GLN A 149 -12.28 -6.00 -24.94
C GLN A 149 -13.42 -6.53 -24.04
N GLY A 150 -14.65 -6.08 -24.30
CA GLY A 150 -15.86 -6.68 -23.71
C GLY A 150 -16.14 -6.32 -22.25
N HIS A 151 -15.71 -5.15 -21.79
CA HIS A 151 -15.99 -4.64 -20.44
C HIS A 151 -16.97 -3.46 -20.48
#